data_AF-A0A238FLA6-F1
#
_entry.id   AF-A0A238FLA6-F1
#
_cell.length_a   1.000
_cell.length_b   1.000
_cell.length_c   1.000
_cell.angle_alpha   90.00
_cell.angle_beta   90.00
_cell.angle_gamma   90.00
#
_symmetry.space_group_name_H-M   'P 1'
#
loop_
_entity.id
_entity.type
_entity.pdbx_description
1 polymer ?
#
loop_
_entity_poly.entity_id
_entity_poly.type
_entity_poly.pdbx_seq_one_letter_code
_entity_poly.pdbx_strand_id
1 'polypeptide(L)'
;MSLSSNSIPFSGLCGLVGELAKVQARTTHTRRPAADESKRQTIVQRWIQDHKDGTAPWLSEPMPPGTIVLWFRMMFPEEGVRRRYSIADTTMAAWLAEYLDLKKELRDELPSEWSRPDRERRAGVTGCLGLRIKQSWPKNPRSSIPLTLGRVDELLDELAAKAGTSADKVRSLHYSTSRTRNRDEILRELFDPLNKHEASIMIQIILKDMSPIFYPLPTTSSMAALLKYNARAHERLTAQDAMALWHERMPALYRIKADIDEATTEVERALRCGGEPQICQPQLGIPMLVPRTNKPQACEDACRFLSGPTAVETKYDGERVQAHIDLSLPVERQVQIFSKSCRDSTKDRCRVIPIIRASLDLTIPTVNQVRAWFGMARATDVSHDVSRADDSVVDPRLLRRSARTAIPKWTKIVLEGEMIPFDERTGEPAPFHTLVYAKSGRDDAPRDEDTELAMTGSTHDEAELDGL
;
A
#
# COMPACT_ATOMS: atom_id res chain seq x y z
N MET A 1 14.07 -18.96 -1.84
CA MET A 1 14.31 -19.31 -0.44
C MET A 1 12.97 -19.41 0.26
N SER A 2 12.76 -20.41 1.11
CA SER A 2 11.53 -20.46 1.92
C SER A 2 11.68 -19.48 3.06
N LEU A 3 10.96 -18.36 3.03
CA LEU A 3 11.02 -17.36 4.11
C LEU A 3 10.49 -17.90 5.44
N SER A 4 9.67 -18.96 5.37
CA SER A 4 9.05 -19.61 6.51
C SER A 4 10.01 -20.26 7.50
N SER A 5 11.19 -20.68 7.04
CA SER A 5 12.22 -21.27 7.90
C SER A 5 13.02 -20.21 8.66
N ASN A 6 12.75 -18.92 8.46
CA ASN A 6 13.45 -17.86 9.20
C ASN A 6 13.13 -17.96 10.70
N SER A 7 14.18 -18.16 11.50
CA SER A 7 14.10 -18.46 12.93
C SER A 7 14.10 -17.23 13.83
N ILE A 8 14.20 -16.02 13.29
CA ILE A 8 14.25 -14.79 14.09
C ILE A 8 12.95 -14.67 14.89
N PRO A 9 12.99 -14.55 16.23
CA PRO A 9 11.79 -14.36 17.03
C PRO A 9 11.14 -13.01 16.71
N PHE A 10 9.81 -12.99 16.60
CA PHE A 10 9.03 -11.76 16.45
C PHE A 10 9.23 -10.79 17.61
N SER A 11 9.44 -11.32 18.82
CA SER A 11 9.78 -10.53 20.02
C SER A 11 11.07 -9.71 19.84
N GLY A 12 12.07 -10.22 19.12
CA GLY A 12 13.30 -9.50 18.80
C GLY A 12 13.05 -8.26 17.92
N LEU A 13 12.12 -8.36 16.97
CA LEU A 13 11.66 -7.22 16.18
C LEU A 13 10.84 -6.25 17.03
N CYS A 14 9.94 -6.75 17.88
CA CYS A 14 9.16 -5.91 18.77
C CYS A 14 10.05 -5.12 19.76
N GLY A 15 11.17 -5.69 20.20
CA GLY A 15 12.18 -4.99 20.99
C GLY A 15 12.73 -3.76 20.26
N LEU A 16 13.10 -3.90 18.98
CA LEU A 16 13.52 -2.77 18.14
C LEU A 16 12.44 -1.68 18.03
N VAL A 17 11.20 -2.09 17.76
CA VAL A 17 10.06 -1.16 17.69
C VAL A 17 9.87 -0.42 19.02
N GLY A 18 10.03 -1.13 20.15
CA GLY A 18 9.97 -0.56 21.49
C GLY A 18 11.06 0.50 21.74
N GLU A 19 12.30 0.26 21.31
CA GLU A 19 13.38 1.25 21.41
C GLU A 19 13.11 2.48 20.52
N LEU A 20 12.62 2.27 19.30
CA LEU A 20 12.26 3.36 18.40
C LEU A 20 11.11 4.21 18.98
N ALA A 21 10.13 3.60 19.64
CA ALA A 21 9.01 4.32 20.25
C ALA A 21 9.44 5.23 21.42
N LYS A 22 10.60 5.00 22.04
CA LYS A 22 11.12 5.85 23.13
C LYS A 22 11.69 7.18 22.64
N VAL A 23 11.99 7.30 21.34
CA VAL A 23 12.56 8.53 20.77
C VAL A 23 11.50 9.64 20.81
N GLN A 24 11.75 10.63 21.66
CA GLN A 24 10.81 11.72 21.94
C GLN A 24 10.69 12.70 20.77
N ALA A 25 9.50 13.29 20.64
CA ALA A 25 9.26 14.41 19.75
C ALA A 25 10.01 15.66 20.22
N ARG A 26 10.40 16.49 19.27
CA ARG A 26 11.02 17.80 19.48
C ARG A 26 9.99 18.90 19.32
N THR A 27 10.07 19.92 20.15
CA THR A 27 9.21 21.10 20.06
C THR A 27 9.69 22.05 18.96
N THR A 28 8.82 22.89 18.44
CA THR A 28 9.11 23.89 17.39
C THR A 28 10.31 24.80 17.73
N HIS A 29 10.56 25.05 19.01
CA HIS A 29 11.63 25.94 19.48
C HIS A 29 12.98 25.25 19.71
N THR A 30 13.05 23.92 19.63
CA THR A 30 14.34 23.22 19.79
C THR A 30 15.14 23.27 18.48
N ARG A 31 16.23 24.05 18.46
CA ARG A 31 17.17 24.09 17.32
C ARG A 31 17.84 22.72 17.13
N ARG A 32 17.91 22.27 15.89
CA ARG A 32 18.70 21.09 15.51
C ARG A 32 20.19 21.47 15.51
N PRO A 33 21.06 20.77 16.27
CA PRO A 33 22.49 20.89 16.06
C PRO A 33 22.82 20.45 14.62
N ALA A 34 23.69 21.18 13.92
CA ALA A 34 23.98 20.95 12.51
C ALA A 34 24.56 19.55 12.20
N ALA A 35 25.04 18.83 13.23
CA ALA A 35 25.68 17.51 13.15
C ALA A 35 24.96 16.41 13.93
N ASP A 36 23.67 16.59 14.30
CA ASP A 36 22.94 15.59 15.09
C ASP A 36 22.54 14.39 14.20
N GLU A 37 23.33 13.32 14.30
CA GLU A 37 23.05 12.01 13.69
C GLU A 37 21.67 11.50 14.16
N SER A 38 20.93 10.89 13.23
CA SER A 38 19.57 10.46 13.53
C SER A 38 19.58 9.35 14.59
N LYS A 39 19.03 9.64 15.79
CA LYS A 39 18.92 8.65 16.87
C LYS A 39 18.20 7.39 16.42
N ARG A 40 17.17 7.53 15.58
CA ARG A 40 16.42 6.39 15.03
C ARG A 40 17.25 5.58 14.06
N GLN A 41 18.01 6.24 13.17
CA GLN A 41 18.92 5.53 12.27
C GLN A 41 20.01 4.80 13.05
N THR A 42 20.58 5.39 14.09
CA THR A 42 21.57 4.73 14.97
C THR A 42 21.00 3.48 15.64
N ILE A 43 19.77 3.54 16.18
CA ILE A 43 19.09 2.38 16.78
C ILE A 43 18.93 1.25 15.76
N VAL A 44 18.47 1.58 14.55
CA VAL A 44 18.28 0.59 13.47
C VAL A 44 19.62 0.05 12.98
N GLN A 45 20.62 0.91 12.80
CA GLN A 45 21.95 0.52 12.34
C GLN A 45 22.62 -0.45 13.32
N ARG A 46 22.49 -0.20 14.63
CA ARG A 46 22.94 -1.14 15.66
C ARG A 46 22.23 -2.48 15.52
N TRP A 47 20.91 -2.49 15.42
CA TRP A 47 20.15 -3.73 15.26
C TRP A 47 20.55 -4.51 14.01
N ILE A 48 20.78 -3.81 12.88
CA ILE A 48 21.26 -4.41 11.63
C ILE A 48 22.65 -5.02 11.84
N GLN A 49 23.55 -4.29 12.48
CA GLN A 49 24.91 -4.76 12.73
C GLN A 49 24.91 -5.99 13.63
N ASP A 50 24.10 -6.00 14.68
CA ASP A 50 23.96 -7.16 15.57
C ASP A 50 23.47 -8.42 14.83
N HIS A 51 22.66 -8.26 13.77
CA HIS A 51 22.21 -9.37 12.92
C HIS A 51 23.27 -9.80 11.90
N LYS A 52 24.02 -8.86 11.32
CA LYS A 52 25.12 -9.14 10.39
C LYS A 52 26.27 -9.87 11.10
N ASP A 53 26.57 -9.48 12.34
CA ASP A 53 27.65 -10.08 13.13
C ASP A 53 27.22 -11.36 13.88
N GLY A 54 25.92 -11.65 13.92
CA GLY A 54 25.38 -12.78 14.68
C GLY A 54 25.49 -12.60 16.19
N THR A 55 25.61 -11.36 16.67
CA THR A 55 25.76 -11.03 18.11
C THR A 55 24.41 -10.84 18.79
N ALA A 56 23.31 -10.76 18.03
CA ALA A 56 21.98 -10.69 18.61
C ALA A 56 21.67 -11.97 19.43
N PRO A 57 21.25 -11.86 20.71
CA PRO A 57 21.17 -12.99 21.64
C PRO A 57 20.30 -14.19 21.22
N TRP A 58 19.38 -13.96 20.29
CA TRP A 58 18.40 -14.95 19.82
C TRP A 58 18.75 -15.58 18.48
N LEU A 59 19.89 -15.23 17.88
CA LEU A 59 20.32 -15.78 16.60
C LEU A 59 21.10 -17.07 16.80
N SER A 60 20.75 -18.10 16.03
CA SER A 60 21.55 -19.32 15.88
C SER A 60 22.63 -19.19 14.80
N GLU A 61 22.45 -18.24 13.88
CA GLU A 61 23.39 -17.96 12.78
C GLU A 61 23.32 -16.47 12.41
N PRO A 62 24.42 -15.88 11.88
CA PRO A 62 24.41 -14.53 11.35
C PRO A 62 23.44 -14.42 10.17
N MET A 63 22.55 -13.43 10.23
CA MET A 63 21.58 -13.07 9.19
C MET A 63 20.91 -14.29 8.49
N PRO A 64 19.97 -14.97 9.18
CA PRO A 64 19.21 -16.08 8.60
C PRO A 64 18.55 -15.70 7.26
N PRO A 65 18.35 -16.65 6.32
CA PRO A 65 17.71 -16.37 5.04
C PRO A 65 16.34 -15.67 5.20
N GLY A 66 16.10 -14.64 4.39
CA GLY A 66 14.90 -13.83 4.40
C GLY A 66 14.87 -12.69 5.42
N THR A 67 15.93 -12.50 6.22
CA THR A 67 15.98 -11.48 7.28
C THR A 67 15.60 -10.08 6.77
N ILE A 68 16.20 -9.62 5.66
CA ILE A 68 16.00 -8.26 5.18
C ILE A 68 14.56 -8.10 4.65
N VAL A 69 14.11 -9.06 3.85
CA VAL A 69 12.75 -9.10 3.28
C VAL A 69 11.70 -9.02 4.41
N LEU A 70 11.82 -9.92 5.39
CA LEU A 70 10.88 -10.03 6.50
C LEU A 70 10.90 -8.77 7.37
N TRP A 71 12.09 -8.21 7.64
CA TRP A 71 12.22 -6.97 8.40
C TRP A 71 11.45 -5.83 7.74
N PHE A 72 11.61 -5.62 6.43
CA PHE A 72 10.90 -4.56 5.71
C PHE A 72 9.38 -4.78 5.67
N ARG A 73 8.92 -6.01 5.47
CA ARG A 73 7.49 -6.34 5.47
C ARG A 73 6.81 -6.04 6.80
N MET A 74 7.53 -6.13 7.92
CA MET A 74 6.98 -5.86 9.25
C MET A 74 7.22 -4.42 9.73
N MET A 75 8.34 -3.80 9.37
CA MET A 75 8.68 -2.43 9.79
C MET A 75 8.03 -1.36 8.93
N PHE A 76 7.77 -1.65 7.65
CA PHE A 76 7.13 -0.75 6.69
C PHE A 76 5.97 -1.47 5.96
N PRO A 77 4.99 -2.03 6.69
CA PRO A 77 3.89 -2.78 6.10
C PRO A 77 3.11 -1.94 5.07
N GLU A 78 3.01 -0.62 5.28
CA GLU A 78 2.37 0.34 4.38
C GLU A 78 2.97 0.38 2.96
N GLU A 79 4.28 0.18 2.83
CA GLU A 79 5.00 0.20 1.54
C GLU A 79 4.72 -1.06 0.71
N GLY A 80 4.37 -2.17 1.37
CA GLY A 80 4.12 -3.44 0.69
C GLY A 80 2.84 -3.40 -0.15
N VAL A 81 2.94 -3.68 -1.45
CA VAL A 81 1.76 -3.73 -2.35
C VAL A 81 1.04 -5.08 -2.33
N ARG A 82 1.73 -6.16 -1.90
CA ARG A 82 1.24 -7.55 -2.01
C ARG A 82 0.07 -7.90 -1.08
N ARG A 83 0.13 -7.50 0.19
CA ARG A 83 -0.87 -7.82 1.22
C ARG A 83 -1.87 -6.69 1.34
N ARG A 84 -3.16 -7.03 1.20
CA ARG A 84 -4.28 -6.17 1.59
C ARG A 84 -5.20 -6.99 2.46
N TYR A 85 -5.55 -6.46 3.61
CA TYR A 85 -6.49 -7.14 4.50
C TYR A 85 -7.92 -6.60 4.32
N SER A 86 -8.08 -5.44 3.66
CA SER A 86 -9.36 -4.74 3.50
C SER A 86 -10.11 -4.56 4.82
N ILE A 87 -9.35 -4.29 5.89
CA ILE A 87 -9.89 -4.01 7.22
C ILE A 87 -9.51 -2.63 7.68
N ALA A 88 -10.42 -2.01 8.42
CA ALA A 88 -10.20 -0.80 9.19
C ALA A 88 -10.15 -1.12 10.69
N ASP A 89 -9.77 -0.14 11.49
CA ASP A 89 -9.66 -0.24 12.94
C ASP A 89 -10.92 -0.82 13.60
N THR A 90 -12.11 -0.39 13.18
CA THR A 90 -13.40 -0.90 13.72
C THR A 90 -13.62 -2.37 13.41
N THR A 91 -13.24 -2.82 12.21
CA THR A 91 -13.36 -4.23 11.81
C THR A 91 -12.36 -5.09 12.56
N MET A 92 -11.11 -4.63 12.68
CA MET A 92 -10.07 -5.32 13.45
C MET A 92 -10.45 -5.40 14.93
N ALA A 93 -10.98 -4.33 15.51
CA ALA A 93 -11.48 -4.32 16.87
C ALA A 93 -12.62 -5.32 17.08
N ALA A 94 -13.56 -5.42 16.13
CA ALA A 94 -14.63 -6.40 16.20
C ALA A 94 -14.11 -7.85 16.16
N TRP A 95 -13.08 -8.13 15.33
CA TRP A 95 -12.42 -9.44 15.28
C TRP A 95 -11.74 -9.77 16.61
N LEU A 96 -11.04 -8.79 17.19
CA LEU A 96 -10.34 -8.97 18.47
C LEU A 96 -11.31 -9.07 19.65
N ALA A 97 -12.44 -8.35 19.63
CA ALA A 97 -13.47 -8.44 20.65
C ALA A 97 -14.08 -9.86 20.71
N GLU A 98 -14.32 -10.46 19.56
CA GLU A 98 -14.80 -11.85 19.46
C GLU A 98 -13.73 -12.85 19.91
N TYR A 99 -12.48 -12.65 19.47
CA TYR A 99 -11.36 -13.52 19.83
C TYR A 99 -10.99 -13.46 21.33
N LEU A 100 -11.02 -12.28 21.94
CA LEU A 100 -10.63 -12.05 23.35
C LEU A 100 -11.80 -12.18 24.34
N ASP A 101 -13.03 -12.34 23.84
CA ASP A 101 -14.28 -12.21 24.60
C ASP A 101 -14.44 -10.84 25.31
N LEU A 102 -14.01 -9.77 24.61
CA LEU A 102 -14.04 -8.38 25.09
C LEU A 102 -15.11 -7.56 24.35
N LYS A 103 -16.32 -8.11 24.23
CA LYS A 103 -17.39 -7.53 23.38
C LYS A 103 -17.75 -6.10 23.80
N LYS A 104 -18.01 -5.87 25.09
CA LYS A 104 -18.44 -4.55 25.59
C LYS A 104 -17.36 -3.46 25.38
N GLU A 105 -16.11 -3.78 25.70
CA GLU A 105 -15.00 -2.81 25.69
C GLU A 105 -14.51 -2.45 24.28
N LEU A 106 -14.52 -3.41 23.34
CA LEU A 106 -13.92 -3.23 22.02
C LEU A 106 -14.93 -3.13 20.88
N ARG A 107 -16.09 -3.78 20.99
CA ARG A 107 -17.13 -3.71 19.94
C ARG A 107 -18.08 -2.53 20.17
N ASP A 108 -18.49 -2.28 21.41
CA ASP A 108 -19.56 -1.32 21.69
C ASP A 108 -19.00 0.07 22.06
N GLU A 109 -17.99 0.13 22.92
CA GLU A 109 -17.40 1.40 23.38
C GLU A 109 -16.51 2.06 22.34
N LEU A 110 -15.71 1.29 21.60
CA LEU A 110 -14.69 1.81 20.69
C LEU A 110 -15.24 2.62 19.50
N PRO A 111 -16.31 2.20 18.77
CA PRO A 111 -16.92 3.04 17.75
C PRO A 111 -17.47 4.34 18.33
N SER A 112 -18.03 4.30 19.55
CA SER A 112 -18.51 5.50 20.23
C SER A 112 -17.34 6.43 20.63
N GLU A 113 -16.20 5.88 21.05
CA GLU A 113 -14.98 6.63 21.37
C GLU A 113 -14.44 7.36 20.12
N TRP A 114 -14.41 6.70 18.96
CA TRP A 114 -13.91 7.28 17.72
C TRP A 114 -14.88 8.25 17.03
N SER A 115 -16.19 8.01 17.12
CA SER A 115 -17.22 8.83 16.50
C SER A 115 -17.62 10.05 17.34
N ARG A 116 -17.10 10.22 18.57
CA ARG A 116 -17.42 11.38 19.41
C ARG A 116 -16.97 12.70 18.73
N PRO A 117 -17.92 13.63 18.48
CA PRO A 117 -17.62 14.92 17.84
C PRO A 117 -16.90 15.90 18.77
N ASP A 118 -16.94 15.68 20.09
CA ASP A 118 -16.32 16.56 21.08
C ASP A 118 -14.78 16.52 21.02
N ARG A 119 -14.20 17.60 20.49
CA ARG A 119 -12.74 17.79 20.34
C ARG A 119 -11.99 17.77 21.68
N GLU A 120 -12.63 18.14 22.79
CA GLU A 120 -11.98 18.24 24.10
C GLU A 120 -11.87 16.88 24.83
N ARG A 121 -12.80 15.94 24.60
CA ARG A 121 -12.75 14.59 25.20
C ARG A 121 -11.89 13.59 24.42
N ARG A 122 -11.28 14.00 23.30
CA ARG A 122 -10.21 13.21 22.65
C ARG A 122 -8.88 13.30 23.41
N ALA A 123 -8.79 14.15 24.44
CA ALA A 123 -7.63 14.23 25.32
C ALA A 123 -7.43 12.91 26.07
N GLY A 124 -6.59 12.02 25.52
CA GLY A 124 -6.27 10.71 26.07
C GLY A 124 -6.58 9.53 25.16
N VAL A 125 -7.36 9.72 24.09
CA VAL A 125 -7.60 8.68 23.08
C VAL A 125 -6.43 8.72 22.09
N THR A 126 -5.63 7.65 22.06
CA THR A 126 -4.43 7.56 21.21
C THR A 126 -4.73 7.56 19.72
N GLY A 127 -6.00 7.32 19.34
CA GLY A 127 -6.40 7.09 17.94
C GLY A 127 -5.77 5.85 17.32
N CYS A 128 -5.12 5.00 18.13
CA CYS A 128 -4.36 3.84 17.69
C CYS A 128 -4.91 2.58 18.37
N LEU A 129 -5.50 1.68 17.57
CA LEU A 129 -6.10 0.45 18.07
C LEU A 129 -5.11 -0.40 18.87
N GLY A 130 -3.88 -0.58 18.38
CA GLY A 130 -2.86 -1.36 19.08
C GLY A 130 -2.59 -0.84 20.50
N LEU A 131 -2.46 0.48 20.66
CA LEU A 131 -2.22 1.10 21.97
C LEU A 131 -3.44 1.01 22.89
N ARG A 132 -4.65 1.12 22.35
CA ARG A 132 -5.91 0.95 23.12
C ARG A 132 -6.05 -0.48 23.63
N ILE A 133 -5.84 -1.46 22.76
CA ILE A 133 -5.96 -2.89 23.11
C ILE A 133 -4.91 -3.33 24.11
N LYS A 134 -3.71 -2.72 24.10
CA LYS A 134 -2.66 -3.01 25.09
C LYS A 134 -3.14 -2.87 26.54
N GLN A 135 -4.18 -2.07 26.80
CA GLN A 135 -4.76 -1.87 28.14
C GLN A 135 -5.67 -3.04 28.58
N SER A 136 -6.41 -3.63 27.63
CA SER A 136 -7.32 -4.77 27.89
C SER A 136 -6.70 -6.13 27.58
N TRP A 137 -5.49 -6.19 27.01
CA TRP A 137 -4.85 -7.45 26.64
C TRP A 137 -4.54 -8.33 27.87
N PRO A 138 -4.72 -9.66 27.79
CA PRO A 138 -4.36 -10.58 28.86
C PRO A 138 -2.91 -10.38 29.34
N LYS A 139 -2.68 -10.49 30.65
CA LYS A 139 -1.35 -10.30 31.25
C LYS A 139 -0.33 -11.33 30.74
N ASN A 140 -0.78 -12.57 30.53
CA ASN A 140 0.05 -13.69 30.11
C ASN A 140 -0.37 -14.16 28.70
N PRO A 141 0.59 -14.53 27.84
CA PRO A 141 0.30 -15.26 26.61
C PRO A 141 -0.53 -16.51 26.86
N ARG A 142 -1.43 -16.84 25.92
CA ARG A 142 -2.23 -18.08 25.96
C ARG A 142 -1.45 -19.29 25.41
N SER A 143 -0.39 -19.04 24.66
CA SER A 143 0.56 -20.04 24.17
C SER A 143 1.98 -19.68 24.61
N SER A 144 2.77 -20.69 24.95
CA SER A 144 4.20 -20.55 25.29
C SER A 144 5.12 -20.69 24.08
N ILE A 145 4.60 -21.04 22.91
CA ILE A 145 5.38 -21.26 21.69
C ILE A 145 5.68 -19.89 21.05
N PRO A 146 6.94 -19.42 21.03
CA PRO A 146 7.25 -18.12 20.47
C PRO A 146 7.06 -18.09 18.95
N LEU A 147 6.58 -16.96 18.43
CA LEU A 147 6.45 -16.75 16.99
C LEU A 147 7.78 -16.32 16.37
N THR A 148 8.13 -16.91 15.22
CA THR A 148 9.23 -16.46 14.38
C THR A 148 8.73 -15.52 13.28
N LEU A 149 9.62 -14.69 12.72
CA LEU A 149 9.29 -13.82 11.60
C LEU A 149 8.82 -14.61 10.38
N GLY A 150 9.45 -15.76 10.11
CA GLY A 150 9.02 -16.66 9.04
C GLY A 150 7.58 -17.14 9.24
N ARG A 151 7.23 -17.55 10.47
CA ARG A 151 5.87 -18.02 10.77
C ARG A 151 4.84 -16.89 10.73
N VAL A 152 5.19 -15.71 11.24
CA VAL A 152 4.33 -14.53 11.14
C VAL A 152 4.06 -14.18 9.68
N ASP A 153 5.08 -14.19 8.84
CA ASP A 153 4.96 -13.88 7.42
C ASP A 153 3.99 -14.82 6.68
N GLU A 154 4.08 -16.13 6.95
CA GLU A 154 3.13 -17.13 6.43
C GLU A 154 1.70 -16.87 6.90
N LEU A 155 1.51 -16.65 8.20
CA LEU A 155 0.19 -16.40 8.79
C LEU A 155 -0.46 -15.14 8.21
N LEU A 156 0.34 -14.09 8.01
CA LEU A 156 -0.11 -12.84 7.39
C LEU A 156 -0.44 -13.02 5.91
N ASP A 157 0.28 -13.89 5.19
CA ASP A 157 -0.08 -14.25 3.81
C ASP A 157 -1.40 -15.01 3.74
N GLU A 158 -1.62 -15.97 4.63
CA GLU A 158 -2.88 -16.70 4.70
C GLU A 158 -4.06 -15.79 5.08
N LEU A 159 -3.85 -14.86 6.02
CA LEU A 159 -4.86 -13.86 6.37
C LEU A 159 -5.16 -12.94 5.18
N ALA A 160 -4.12 -12.44 4.50
CA ALA A 160 -4.26 -11.55 3.36
C ALA A 160 -4.91 -12.24 2.15
N ALA A 161 -4.65 -13.53 1.93
CA ALA A 161 -5.19 -14.29 0.81
C ALA A 161 -6.73 -14.43 0.87
N LYS A 162 -7.33 -14.27 2.05
CA LYS A 162 -8.78 -14.23 2.23
C LYS A 162 -9.43 -12.93 1.76
N ALA A 163 -8.64 -11.87 1.59
CA ALA A 163 -9.13 -10.61 1.05
C ALA A 163 -9.05 -10.63 -0.49
N GLY A 164 -10.16 -10.33 -1.15
CA GLY A 164 -10.21 -10.24 -2.61
C GLY A 164 -9.32 -9.14 -3.23
N THR A 165 -8.86 -8.19 -2.42
CA THR A 165 -8.04 -7.04 -2.83
C THR A 165 -6.53 -7.28 -2.72
N SER A 166 -6.09 -8.39 -2.12
CA SER A 166 -4.67 -8.79 -2.10
C SER A 166 -4.16 -9.11 -3.50
N ALA A 167 -2.86 -9.08 -3.72
CA ALA A 167 -2.28 -9.45 -5.01
C ALA A 167 -2.60 -10.91 -5.38
N ASP A 168 -2.76 -11.19 -6.68
CA ASP A 168 -3.11 -12.51 -7.21
C ASP A 168 -2.15 -13.60 -6.72
N LYS A 169 -0.85 -13.29 -6.67
CA LYS A 169 0.19 -14.19 -6.15
C LYS A 169 -0.01 -14.55 -4.67
N VAL A 170 -0.58 -13.66 -3.85
CA VAL A 170 -0.89 -13.96 -2.45
C VAL A 170 -2.16 -14.80 -2.35
N ARG A 171 -3.19 -14.46 -3.14
CA ARG A 171 -4.44 -15.23 -3.16
C ARG A 171 -4.23 -16.65 -3.68
N SER A 172 -3.33 -16.85 -4.66
CA SER A 172 -3.02 -18.17 -5.21
C SER A 172 -2.29 -19.09 -4.24
N LEU A 173 -1.48 -18.55 -3.31
CA LEU A 173 -0.84 -19.35 -2.26
C LEU A 173 -1.87 -20.09 -1.41
N HIS A 174 -3.04 -19.50 -1.17
CA HIS A 174 -4.08 -20.15 -0.39
C HIS A 174 -4.62 -21.42 -1.07
N TYR A 175 -4.79 -21.39 -2.40
CA TYR A 175 -5.29 -22.52 -3.17
C TYR A 175 -4.26 -23.65 -3.33
N SER A 176 -2.97 -23.36 -3.20
CA SER A 176 -1.91 -24.39 -3.29
C SER A 176 -1.66 -25.14 -1.97
N THR A 177 -2.26 -24.71 -0.87
CA THR A 177 -2.12 -25.36 0.45
C THR A 177 -3.24 -26.36 0.68
N SER A 178 -2.90 -27.57 1.16
CA SER A 178 -3.86 -28.65 1.41
C SER A 178 -4.83 -28.39 2.58
N ARG A 179 -4.51 -27.42 3.44
CA ARG A 179 -5.34 -27.03 4.58
C ARG A 179 -5.64 -25.53 4.53
N THR A 180 -6.86 -25.19 4.15
CA THR A 180 -7.36 -23.81 4.22
C THR A 180 -7.83 -23.52 5.64
N ARG A 181 -7.00 -22.83 6.44
CA ARG A 181 -7.41 -22.38 7.78
C ARG A 181 -8.48 -21.32 7.71
N ASN A 182 -9.38 -21.29 8.69
CA ASN A 182 -10.31 -20.17 8.83
C ASN A 182 -9.62 -18.95 9.47
N ARG A 183 -10.27 -17.79 9.44
CA ARG A 183 -9.69 -16.55 9.99
C ARG A 183 -9.36 -16.70 11.48
N ASP A 184 -10.24 -17.32 12.25
CA ASP A 184 -10.12 -17.39 13.71
C ASP A 184 -8.98 -18.32 14.14
N GLU A 185 -8.73 -19.41 13.41
CA GLU A 185 -7.55 -20.26 13.57
C GLU A 185 -6.26 -19.47 13.32
N ILE A 186 -6.22 -18.64 12.26
CA ILE A 186 -5.05 -17.80 11.94
C ILE A 186 -4.83 -16.75 13.03
N LEU A 187 -5.89 -16.09 13.49
CA LEU A 187 -5.81 -15.09 14.56
C LEU A 187 -5.35 -15.70 15.88
N ARG A 188 -5.86 -16.89 16.26
CA ARG A 188 -5.37 -17.63 17.43
C ARG A 188 -3.87 -17.88 17.34
N GLU A 189 -3.39 -18.41 16.22
CA GLU A 189 -1.98 -18.70 16.08
C GLU A 189 -1.11 -17.43 16.04
N LEU A 190 -1.61 -16.33 15.47
CA LEU A 190 -0.92 -15.04 15.46
C LEU A 190 -0.85 -14.38 16.84
N PHE A 191 -1.91 -14.50 17.65
CA PHE A 191 -2.08 -13.67 18.85
C PHE A 191 -1.94 -14.44 20.18
N ASP A 192 -2.23 -15.74 20.24
CA ASP A 192 -2.10 -16.53 21.48
C ASP A 192 -0.67 -16.47 22.07
N PRO A 193 0.41 -16.48 21.26
CA PRO A 193 1.78 -16.36 21.76
C PRO A 193 2.17 -14.96 22.25
N LEU A 194 1.40 -13.93 21.93
CA LEU A 194 1.85 -12.55 22.06
C LEU A 194 1.51 -11.94 23.42
N ASN A 195 2.48 -11.23 23.98
CA ASN A 195 2.20 -10.32 25.08
C ASN A 195 1.52 -9.03 24.57
N LYS A 196 1.03 -8.20 25.51
CA LYS A 196 0.31 -6.95 25.18
C LYS A 196 1.07 -5.98 24.28
N HIS A 197 2.40 -5.94 24.39
CA HIS A 197 3.21 -5.05 23.56
C HIS A 197 3.37 -5.59 22.13
N GLU A 198 3.64 -6.88 22.00
CA GLU A 198 3.78 -7.55 20.70
C GLU A 198 2.44 -7.56 19.95
N ALA A 199 1.33 -7.83 20.65
CA ALA A 199 0.00 -7.79 20.08
C ALA A 199 -0.35 -6.40 19.53
N SER A 200 0.00 -5.33 20.27
CA SER A 200 -0.17 -3.96 19.79
C SER A 200 0.58 -3.69 18.49
N ILE A 201 1.78 -4.25 18.33
CA ILE A 201 2.58 -4.11 17.11
C ILE A 201 1.99 -4.94 15.97
N MET A 202 1.62 -6.20 16.24
CA MET A 202 0.98 -7.09 15.26
C MET A 202 -0.30 -6.47 14.68
N ILE A 203 -1.12 -5.84 15.51
CA ILE A 203 -2.33 -5.12 15.08
C ILE A 203 -1.98 -4.03 14.06
N GLN A 204 -0.97 -3.20 14.35
CA GLN A 204 -0.55 -2.14 13.43
C GLN A 204 0.10 -2.66 12.15
N ILE A 205 0.77 -3.81 12.20
CA ILE A 205 1.27 -4.51 10.99
C ILE A 205 0.10 -4.94 10.10
N ILE A 206 -0.95 -5.52 10.68
CA ILE A 206 -2.15 -5.93 9.92
C ILE A 206 -2.92 -4.70 9.40
N LEU A 207 -3.06 -3.64 10.20
CA LEU A 207 -3.67 -2.38 9.75
C LEU A 207 -2.80 -1.61 8.75
N LYS A 208 -1.53 -2.01 8.60
CA LYS A 208 -0.53 -1.38 7.74
C LYS A 208 -0.30 0.09 8.07
N ASP A 209 -0.23 0.39 9.36
CA ASP A 209 0.15 1.71 9.83
C ASP A 209 0.96 1.62 11.13
N MET A 210 2.28 1.61 10.99
CA MET A 210 3.22 1.64 12.12
C MET A 210 3.43 3.05 12.68
N SER A 211 2.94 4.10 12.00
CA SER A 211 3.17 5.49 12.37
C SER A 211 2.77 5.82 13.80
N PRO A 212 1.61 5.36 14.33
CA PRO A 212 1.20 5.69 15.70
C PRO A 212 2.09 5.08 16.78
N ILE A 213 2.83 4.01 16.46
CA ILE A 213 3.79 3.39 17.39
C ILE A 213 5.16 4.09 17.30
N PHE A 214 5.64 4.36 16.09
CA PHE A 214 6.93 5.04 15.92
C PHE A 214 6.90 6.51 16.30
N TYR A 215 5.79 7.18 15.99
CA TYR A 215 5.62 8.63 16.07
C TYR A 215 4.36 8.96 16.88
N PRO A 216 4.30 8.55 18.17
CA PRO A 216 3.12 8.81 18.99
C PRO A 216 2.89 10.31 19.13
N LEU A 217 1.63 10.70 19.35
CA LEU A 217 1.29 12.08 19.61
C LEU A 217 2.09 12.58 20.83
N PRO A 218 2.80 13.71 20.71
CA PRO A 218 3.70 14.18 21.76
C PRO A 218 2.97 14.68 23.01
N THR A 219 1.67 14.93 22.89
CA THR A 219 0.79 15.33 23.98
C THR A 219 -0.64 14.94 23.64
N THR A 220 -1.44 14.65 24.66
CA THR A 220 -2.87 14.40 24.54
C THR A 220 -3.68 15.67 24.34
N SER A 221 -3.12 16.85 24.62
CA SER A 221 -3.78 18.13 24.38
C SER A 221 -3.63 18.55 22.93
N SER A 222 -4.73 18.60 22.18
CA SER A 222 -4.73 19.04 20.78
C SER A 222 -4.17 20.46 20.62
N MET A 223 -4.50 21.36 21.57
CA MET A 223 -3.97 22.73 21.56
C MET A 223 -2.45 22.76 21.75
N ALA A 224 -1.92 22.01 22.72
CA ALA A 224 -0.48 21.93 22.92
C ALA A 224 0.24 21.23 21.74
N ALA A 225 -0.39 20.24 21.12
CA ALA A 225 0.12 19.58 19.92
C ALA A 225 0.28 20.58 18.76
N LEU A 226 -0.76 21.39 18.48
CA LEU A 226 -0.76 22.35 17.38
C LEU A 226 0.15 23.57 17.63
N LEU A 227 0.26 24.04 18.87
CA LEU A 227 1.07 25.21 19.20
C LEU A 227 2.56 24.90 19.36
N LYS A 228 2.90 23.72 19.92
CA LYS A 228 4.27 23.39 20.31
C LYS A 228 4.98 22.43 19.35
N TYR A 229 4.25 21.79 18.44
CA TYR A 229 4.78 20.78 17.54
C TYR A 229 4.32 21.06 16.10
N ASN A 230 5.11 20.60 15.14
CA ASN A 230 4.77 20.67 13.71
C ASN A 230 5.08 19.32 13.04
N ALA A 231 4.90 19.24 11.73
CA ALA A 231 5.15 18.00 10.97
C ALA A 231 6.59 17.45 11.08
N ARG A 232 7.55 18.24 11.57
CA ARG A 232 8.96 17.88 11.81
C ARG A 232 9.27 17.57 13.27
N ALA A 233 8.26 17.51 14.13
CA ALA A 233 8.42 17.22 15.55
C ALA A 233 9.06 15.84 15.78
N HIS A 234 8.72 14.87 14.93
CA HIS A 234 9.40 13.58 14.92
C HIS A 234 10.42 13.55 13.80
N GLU A 235 11.62 13.08 14.13
CA GLU A 235 12.51 12.54 13.12
C GLU A 235 11.87 11.27 12.56
N ARG A 236 11.52 11.27 11.27
CA ARG A 236 10.91 10.12 10.61
C ARG A 236 11.99 9.26 9.97
N LEU A 237 11.99 7.98 10.27
CA LEU A 237 12.72 6.95 9.54
C LEU A 237 11.85 6.52 8.36
N THR A 238 12.28 6.79 7.14
CA THR A 238 11.61 6.31 5.93
C THR A 238 12.14 4.94 5.51
N ALA A 239 11.39 4.21 4.68
CA ALA A 239 11.88 2.96 4.10
C ALA A 239 13.18 3.16 3.30
N GLN A 240 13.34 4.30 2.61
CA GLN A 240 14.57 4.62 1.87
C GLN A 240 15.77 4.86 2.79
N ASP A 241 15.56 5.51 3.94
CA ASP A 241 16.61 5.66 4.95
C ASP A 241 17.04 4.29 5.47
N ALA A 242 16.07 3.44 5.83
CA ALA A 242 16.34 2.07 6.27
C ALA A 242 17.03 1.22 5.19
N MET A 243 16.67 1.39 3.91
CA MET A 243 17.35 0.73 2.79
C MET A 243 18.82 1.10 2.73
N ALA A 244 19.14 2.40 2.88
CA ALA A 244 20.51 2.88 2.89
C ALA A 244 21.32 2.33 4.08
N LEU A 245 20.69 2.10 5.24
CA LEU A 245 21.34 1.46 6.39
C LEU A 245 21.67 -0.02 6.15
N TRP A 246 20.84 -0.74 5.38
CA TRP A 246 21.13 -2.11 5.00
C TRP A 246 22.26 -2.20 3.96
N HIS A 247 22.15 -1.38 2.90
CA HIS A 247 23.12 -1.29 1.82
C HIS A 247 22.95 0.00 0.99
N GLU A 248 24.04 0.69 0.67
CA GLU A 248 24.02 1.99 -0.03
C GLU A 248 23.32 1.96 -1.41
N ARG A 249 23.41 0.82 -2.11
CA ARG A 249 22.80 0.62 -3.43
C ARG A 249 21.31 0.27 -3.39
N MET A 250 20.78 -0.14 -2.23
CA MET A 250 19.39 -0.60 -2.11
C MET A 250 18.35 0.44 -2.52
N PRO A 251 18.46 1.73 -2.15
CA PRO A 251 17.52 2.75 -2.62
C PRO A 251 17.49 2.88 -4.14
N ALA A 252 18.63 2.71 -4.82
CA ALA A 252 18.69 2.75 -6.28
C ALA A 252 18.04 1.52 -6.92
N LEU A 253 18.26 0.33 -6.33
CA LEU A 253 17.59 -0.91 -6.74
C LEU A 253 16.07 -0.76 -6.65
N TYR A 254 15.56 -0.25 -5.53
CA TYR A 254 14.12 -0.05 -5.31
C TYR A 254 13.51 0.98 -6.26
N ARG A 255 14.26 1.99 -6.72
CA ARG A 255 13.76 2.93 -7.74
C ARG A 255 13.51 2.26 -9.09
N ILE A 256 14.39 1.34 -9.48
CA ILE A 256 14.32 0.61 -10.77
C ILE A 256 13.36 -0.59 -10.69
N LYS A 257 13.27 -1.20 -9.51
CA LYS A 257 12.33 -2.27 -9.19
C LYS A 257 11.56 -1.86 -7.95
N ALA A 258 10.41 -1.21 -8.14
CA ALA A 258 9.50 -0.76 -7.10
C ALA A 258 8.73 -1.91 -6.43
N ASP A 259 9.46 -2.98 -6.12
CA ASP A 259 9.06 -4.10 -5.30
C ASP A 259 10.11 -4.25 -4.19
N ILE A 260 9.67 -4.04 -2.95
CA ILE A 260 10.53 -4.08 -1.78
C ILE A 260 11.12 -5.48 -1.59
N ASP A 261 10.39 -6.54 -1.91
CA ASP A 261 10.85 -7.92 -1.76
C ASP A 261 11.97 -8.23 -2.75
N GLU A 262 11.90 -7.70 -3.97
CA GLU A 262 12.94 -7.85 -4.99
C GLU A 262 14.23 -7.11 -4.60
N ALA A 263 14.11 -5.84 -4.17
CA ALA A 263 15.26 -5.05 -3.74
C ALA A 263 15.95 -5.64 -2.50
N THR A 264 15.16 -6.09 -1.52
CA THR A 264 15.66 -6.74 -0.29
C THR A 264 16.31 -8.09 -0.58
N THR A 265 15.70 -8.93 -1.42
CA THR A 265 16.23 -10.25 -1.79
C THR A 265 17.58 -10.11 -2.50
N GLU A 266 17.72 -9.15 -3.42
CA GLU A 266 18.96 -8.96 -4.16
C GLU A 266 20.11 -8.46 -3.26
N VAL A 267 19.82 -7.53 -2.35
CA VAL A 267 20.80 -7.06 -1.36
C VAL A 267 21.19 -8.17 -0.39
N GLU A 268 20.22 -8.93 0.11
CA GLU A 268 20.51 -10.03 1.03
C GLU A 268 21.37 -11.10 0.36
N ARG A 269 21.04 -11.46 -0.90
CA ARG A 269 21.85 -12.39 -1.70
C ARG A 269 23.28 -11.90 -1.84
N ALA A 270 23.49 -10.62 -2.15
CA ALA A 270 24.81 -10.02 -2.28
C ALA A 270 25.59 -10.08 -0.96
N LEU A 271 24.98 -9.64 0.14
CA LEU A 271 25.61 -9.65 1.47
C LEU A 271 25.99 -11.07 1.92
N ARG A 272 25.12 -12.07 1.71
CA ARG A 272 25.40 -13.47 2.07
C ARG A 272 26.49 -14.11 1.21
N CYS A 273 26.62 -13.67 -0.04
CA CYS A 273 27.66 -14.16 -0.95
C CYS A 273 28.97 -13.35 -0.89
N GLY A 274 29.07 -12.34 -0.01
CA GLY A 274 30.24 -11.45 0.08
C GLY A 274 30.48 -10.62 -1.19
N GLY A 275 29.41 -10.34 -1.95
CA GLY A 275 29.47 -9.62 -3.20
C GLY A 275 28.65 -8.34 -3.19
N GLU A 276 28.60 -7.69 -4.34
CA GLU A 276 27.81 -6.49 -4.58
C GLU A 276 26.44 -6.83 -5.21
N PRO A 277 25.37 -6.10 -4.86
CA PRO A 277 24.12 -6.20 -5.60
C PRO A 277 24.34 -5.94 -7.09
N GLN A 278 23.70 -6.72 -7.95
CA GLN A 278 23.85 -6.53 -9.39
C GLN A 278 23.30 -5.16 -9.81
N ILE A 279 23.90 -4.58 -10.87
CA ILE A 279 23.32 -3.41 -11.51
C ILE A 279 21.95 -3.82 -12.05
N CYS A 280 20.91 -3.24 -11.46
CA CYS A 280 19.55 -3.59 -11.78
C CYS A 280 19.11 -2.85 -13.04
N GLN A 281 18.53 -3.59 -13.99
CA GLN A 281 17.82 -3.03 -15.12
C GLN A 281 16.31 -3.10 -14.86
N PRO A 282 15.51 -2.19 -15.46
CA PRO A 282 14.06 -2.32 -15.46
C PRO A 282 13.65 -3.71 -15.93
N GLN A 283 12.66 -4.30 -15.27
CA GLN A 283 12.17 -5.63 -15.57
C GLN A 283 10.67 -5.57 -15.87
N LEU A 284 10.23 -6.19 -16.97
CA LEU A 284 8.81 -6.29 -17.25
C LEU A 284 8.08 -7.05 -16.13
N GLY A 285 6.88 -6.56 -15.80
CA GLY A 285 6.09 -7.04 -14.67
C GLY A 285 6.54 -6.59 -13.29
N ILE A 286 7.60 -5.79 -13.16
CA ILE A 286 7.98 -5.12 -11.91
C ILE A 286 7.94 -3.61 -12.15
N PRO A 287 7.09 -2.84 -11.45
CA PRO A 287 6.99 -1.41 -11.68
C PRO A 287 8.28 -0.66 -11.33
N MET A 288 8.43 0.54 -11.89
CA MET A 288 9.47 1.51 -11.53
C MET A 288 8.87 2.64 -10.69
N LEU A 289 9.65 3.16 -9.72
CA LEU A 289 9.21 4.30 -8.93
C LEU A 289 9.11 5.55 -9.78
N VAL A 290 8.07 6.32 -9.50
CA VAL A 290 7.87 7.64 -10.09
C VAL A 290 8.98 8.59 -9.63
N PRO A 291 9.70 9.25 -10.57
CA PRO A 291 10.60 10.34 -10.21
C PRO A 291 9.84 11.41 -9.42
N ARG A 292 10.41 11.85 -8.30
CA ARG A 292 9.78 12.90 -7.49
C ARG A 292 9.88 14.24 -8.23
N THR A 293 8.76 14.93 -8.34
CA THR A 293 8.70 16.27 -8.93
C THR A 293 8.88 17.33 -7.85
N ASN A 294 9.70 18.36 -8.12
CA ASN A 294 9.71 19.57 -7.32
C ASN A 294 8.48 20.42 -7.65
N LYS A 295 7.83 21.01 -6.64
CA LYS A 295 6.67 21.89 -6.81
C LYS A 295 7.06 23.36 -6.59
N PRO A 296 7.67 24.02 -7.58
CA PRO A 296 7.98 25.44 -7.49
C PRO A 296 6.68 26.26 -7.34
N GLN A 297 6.74 27.38 -6.63
CA GLN A 297 5.58 28.25 -6.40
C GLN A 297 5.40 29.31 -7.51
N ALA A 298 6.47 29.57 -8.28
CA ALA A 298 6.47 30.48 -9.42
C ALA A 298 7.37 29.95 -10.55
N CYS A 299 7.19 30.47 -11.77
CA CYS A 299 8.04 30.13 -12.92
C CYS A 299 9.52 30.44 -12.66
N GLU A 300 9.81 31.55 -11.98
CA GLU A 300 11.17 31.94 -11.59
C GLU A 300 11.82 30.92 -10.65
N ASP A 301 11.05 30.39 -9.70
CA ASP A 301 11.51 29.31 -8.81
C ASP A 301 11.75 28.01 -9.60
N ALA A 302 10.90 27.72 -10.59
CA ALA A 302 11.05 26.54 -11.44
C ALA A 302 12.38 26.61 -12.22
N CYS A 303 12.69 27.76 -12.81
CA CYS A 303 13.92 27.97 -13.59
C CYS A 303 15.20 27.72 -12.79
N ARG A 304 15.19 27.84 -11.45
CA ARG A 304 16.35 27.52 -10.61
C ARG A 304 16.71 26.04 -10.59
N PHE A 305 15.77 25.16 -10.92
CA PHE A 305 15.97 23.71 -10.97
C PHE A 305 16.26 23.20 -12.39
N LEU A 306 16.18 24.06 -13.40
CA LEU A 306 16.34 23.70 -14.80
C LEU A 306 17.74 24.09 -15.29
N SER A 307 18.33 23.25 -16.12
CA SER A 307 19.62 23.52 -16.75
C SER A 307 19.62 22.99 -18.18
N GLY A 308 20.06 23.81 -19.13
CA GLY A 308 20.11 23.44 -20.55
C GLY A 308 18.72 23.36 -21.22
N PRO A 309 18.67 22.80 -22.44
CA PRO A 309 17.41 22.59 -23.16
C PRO A 309 16.43 21.75 -22.32
N THR A 310 15.24 22.29 -22.05
CA THR A 310 14.23 21.66 -21.20
C THR A 310 12.94 21.49 -22.01
N ALA A 311 12.37 20.28 -21.99
CA ALA A 311 11.04 20.02 -22.51
C ALA A 311 9.98 20.43 -21.47
N VAL A 312 8.89 21.05 -21.93
CA VAL A 312 7.75 21.41 -21.09
C VAL A 312 6.55 20.59 -21.53
N GLU A 313 5.94 19.89 -20.58
CA GLU A 313 4.79 19.01 -20.83
C GLU A 313 3.57 19.49 -20.04
N THR A 314 2.38 19.30 -20.60
CA THR A 314 1.12 19.58 -19.91
C THR A 314 0.94 18.60 -18.76
N LYS A 315 0.78 19.11 -17.54
CA LYS A 315 0.42 18.26 -16.39
C LYS A 315 -1.07 17.95 -16.42
N TYR A 316 -1.41 16.79 -16.96
CA TYR A 316 -2.78 16.28 -16.93
C TYR A 316 -3.28 16.02 -15.50
N ASP A 317 -4.60 16.13 -15.32
CA ASP A 317 -5.31 15.83 -14.07
C ASP A 317 -6.06 14.50 -14.21
N GLY A 318 -5.33 13.40 -14.04
CA GLY A 318 -5.82 12.06 -14.29
C GLY A 318 -5.25 11.06 -13.29
N GLU A 319 -5.21 9.80 -13.72
CA GLU A 319 -4.46 8.78 -13.04
C GLU A 319 -3.26 8.32 -13.85
N ARG A 320 -2.09 8.40 -13.22
CA ARG A 320 -0.87 7.80 -13.74
C ARG A 320 -1.04 6.32 -14.11
N VAL A 321 -0.53 5.99 -15.29
CA VAL A 321 -0.45 4.66 -15.89
C VAL A 321 1.01 4.36 -16.21
N GLN A 322 1.52 3.25 -15.68
CA GLN A 322 2.77 2.65 -16.14
C GLN A 322 2.44 1.31 -16.79
N ALA A 323 2.54 1.21 -18.11
CA ALA A 323 2.17 0.03 -18.88
C ALA A 323 3.41 -0.76 -19.31
N HIS A 324 3.48 -2.01 -18.88
CA HIS A 324 4.51 -2.97 -19.24
C HIS A 324 3.96 -3.85 -20.37
N ILE A 325 4.69 -3.92 -21.47
CA ILE A 325 4.23 -4.62 -22.68
C ILE A 325 5.27 -5.64 -23.12
N ASP A 326 4.88 -6.91 -23.17
CA ASP A 326 5.71 -8.02 -23.65
C ASP A 326 5.01 -8.77 -24.79
N LEU A 327 5.45 -8.52 -26.03
CA LEU A 327 4.89 -9.17 -27.22
C LEU A 327 5.30 -10.64 -27.38
N SER A 328 6.23 -11.13 -26.56
CA SER A 328 6.59 -12.56 -26.55
C SER A 328 5.58 -13.43 -25.79
N LEU A 329 4.64 -12.81 -25.06
CA LEU A 329 3.59 -13.50 -24.32
C LEU A 329 2.30 -13.67 -25.18
N PRO A 330 1.42 -14.61 -24.81
CA PRO A 330 0.06 -14.68 -25.35
C PRO A 330 -0.69 -13.35 -25.19
N VAL A 331 -1.56 -13.01 -26.15
CA VAL A 331 -2.22 -11.70 -26.28
C VAL A 331 -2.85 -11.20 -24.98
N GLU A 332 -3.47 -12.11 -24.23
CA GLU A 332 -4.16 -11.87 -22.97
C GLU A 332 -3.22 -11.55 -21.79
N ARG A 333 -1.92 -11.75 -21.94
CA ARG A 333 -0.87 -11.46 -20.94
C ARG A 333 0.14 -10.40 -21.41
N GLN A 334 -0.02 -9.86 -22.62
CA GLN A 334 0.97 -8.94 -23.19
C GLN A 334 1.01 -7.59 -22.48
N VAL A 335 -0.09 -7.14 -21.84
CA VAL A 335 -0.19 -5.82 -21.23
C VAL A 335 -0.43 -5.96 -19.73
N GLN A 336 0.44 -5.34 -18.94
CA GLN A 336 0.28 -5.20 -17.49
C GLN A 336 0.36 -3.71 -17.12
N ILE A 337 -0.56 -3.24 -16.28
CA ILE A 337 -0.69 -1.82 -15.94
C ILE A 337 -0.49 -1.61 -14.45
N PHE A 338 0.46 -0.77 -14.08
CA PHE A 338 0.70 -0.37 -12.71
C PHE A 338 0.17 1.04 -12.43
N SER A 339 -0.36 1.22 -11.21
CA SER A 339 -0.80 2.51 -10.70
C SER A 339 0.36 3.32 -10.12
N LYS A 340 0.09 4.56 -9.71
CA LYS A 340 1.05 5.40 -8.96
C LYS A 340 1.58 4.71 -7.69
N SER A 341 0.77 3.88 -7.04
CA SER A 341 1.17 3.13 -5.84
C SER A 341 1.86 1.80 -6.18
N CYS A 342 2.32 1.62 -7.42
CA CYS A 342 3.00 0.41 -7.91
C CYS A 342 2.14 -0.86 -7.79
N ARG A 343 0.82 -0.71 -7.64
CA ARG A 343 -0.12 -1.83 -7.63
C ARG A 343 -0.44 -2.26 -9.06
N ASP A 344 -0.50 -3.57 -9.28
CA ASP A 344 -1.10 -4.10 -10.50
C ASP A 344 -2.59 -3.71 -10.55
N SER A 345 -2.90 -2.86 -11.53
CA SER A 345 -4.20 -2.27 -11.81
C SER A 345 -4.71 -2.70 -13.19
N THR A 346 -4.13 -3.76 -13.77
CA THR A 346 -4.46 -4.24 -15.12
C THR A 346 -5.94 -4.56 -15.26
N LYS A 347 -6.49 -5.28 -14.27
CA LYS A 347 -7.93 -5.61 -14.22
C LYS A 347 -8.81 -4.37 -14.07
N ASP A 348 -8.43 -3.48 -13.16
CA ASP A 348 -9.17 -2.23 -12.86
C ASP A 348 -9.15 -1.25 -14.04
N ARG A 349 -8.17 -1.39 -14.94
CA ARG A 349 -7.96 -0.53 -16.12
C ARG A 349 -8.10 -1.30 -17.43
N CYS A 350 -8.88 -2.38 -17.44
CA CYS A 350 -9.09 -3.21 -18.62
C CYS A 350 -9.57 -2.42 -19.86
N ARG A 351 -10.36 -1.36 -19.67
CA ARG A 351 -10.84 -0.45 -20.74
C ARG A 351 -9.72 0.32 -21.45
N VAL A 352 -8.55 0.48 -20.82
CA VAL A 352 -7.40 1.19 -21.38
C VAL A 352 -6.57 0.28 -22.32
N ILE A 353 -6.67 -1.04 -22.17
CA ILE A 353 -5.87 -2.00 -22.92
C ILE A 353 -6.11 -1.88 -24.44
N PRO A 354 -7.36 -1.80 -24.96
CA PRO A 354 -7.59 -1.55 -26.37
C PRO A 354 -6.96 -0.25 -26.87
N ILE A 355 -6.98 0.83 -26.07
CA ILE A 355 -6.42 2.15 -26.40
C ILE A 355 -4.89 2.09 -26.48
N ILE A 356 -4.24 1.43 -25.52
CA ILE A 356 -2.78 1.21 -25.53
C ILE A 356 -2.38 0.44 -26.79
N ARG A 357 -3.09 -0.65 -27.08
CA ARG A 357 -2.80 -1.49 -28.25
C ARG A 357 -3.01 -0.75 -29.56
N ALA A 358 -4.08 0.02 -29.68
CA ALA A 358 -4.35 0.87 -30.83
C ALA A 358 -3.29 1.96 -31.03
N SER A 359 -2.76 2.53 -29.95
CA SER A 359 -1.72 3.57 -29.99
C SER A 359 -0.34 3.04 -30.40
N LEU A 360 -0.16 1.71 -30.37
CA LEU A 360 1.07 1.01 -30.72
C LEU A 360 0.93 0.21 -32.02
N ASP A 361 -0.15 0.44 -32.78
CA ASP A 361 -0.47 -0.28 -34.01
C ASP A 361 -0.53 -1.82 -33.85
N LEU A 362 -0.98 -2.28 -32.67
CA LEU A 362 -1.19 -3.69 -32.36
C LEU A 362 -2.65 -4.12 -32.62
N THR A 363 -2.87 -5.44 -32.73
CA THR A 363 -4.23 -6.00 -32.81
C THR A 363 -5.09 -5.54 -31.63
N ILE A 364 -6.25 -4.95 -31.90
CA ILE A 364 -7.13 -4.36 -30.90
C ILE A 364 -8.18 -5.40 -30.45
N PRO A 365 -8.19 -5.85 -29.18
CA PRO A 365 -9.28 -6.65 -28.64
C PRO A 365 -10.49 -5.76 -28.28
N THR A 366 -11.68 -6.32 -28.28
CA THR A 366 -12.85 -5.63 -27.69
C THR A 366 -12.73 -5.56 -26.17
N VAL A 367 -13.39 -4.60 -25.53
CA VAL A 367 -13.41 -4.50 -24.07
C VAL A 367 -13.95 -5.79 -23.44
N ASN A 368 -14.97 -6.39 -24.04
CA ASN A 368 -15.54 -7.67 -23.60
C ASN A 368 -14.54 -8.84 -23.70
N GLN A 369 -13.73 -8.91 -24.75
CA GLN A 369 -12.65 -9.89 -24.85
C GLN A 369 -11.63 -9.71 -23.71
N VAL A 370 -11.22 -8.46 -23.45
CA VAL A 370 -10.29 -8.14 -22.36
C VAL A 370 -10.87 -8.51 -21.00
N ARG A 371 -12.15 -8.22 -20.75
CA ARG A 371 -12.85 -8.60 -19.51
C ARG A 371 -12.88 -10.12 -19.32
N ALA A 372 -13.11 -10.88 -20.40
CA ALA A 372 -13.10 -12.33 -20.37
C ALA A 372 -11.72 -12.90 -19.98
N TRP A 373 -10.61 -12.27 -20.40
CA TRP A 373 -9.26 -12.66 -19.98
C TRP A 373 -9.07 -12.64 -18.46
N PHE A 374 -9.79 -11.76 -17.76
CA PHE A 374 -9.71 -11.59 -16.31
C PHE A 374 -10.86 -12.29 -15.54
N GLY A 375 -11.64 -13.14 -16.22
CA GLY A 375 -12.80 -13.82 -15.64
C GLY A 375 -13.88 -12.85 -15.15
N MET A 376 -14.02 -11.68 -15.78
CA MET A 376 -15.04 -10.69 -15.43
C MET A 376 -16.33 -10.95 -16.20
N ALA A 377 -17.48 -10.74 -15.56
CA ALA A 377 -18.79 -10.80 -16.20
C ALA A 377 -18.88 -9.82 -17.39
N ARG A 378 -19.72 -10.15 -18.38
CA ARG A 378 -19.98 -9.25 -19.52
C ARG A 378 -20.57 -7.94 -19.00
N ALA A 379 -20.25 -6.84 -19.67
CA ALA A 379 -20.76 -5.53 -19.28
C ALA A 379 -22.29 -5.45 -19.33
N THR A 380 -22.92 -6.23 -20.21
CA THR A 380 -24.38 -6.31 -20.39
C THR A 380 -25.13 -6.97 -19.22
N ASP A 381 -24.43 -7.64 -18.29
CA ASP A 381 -25.07 -8.41 -17.23
C ASP A 381 -25.29 -7.60 -15.93
N VAL A 382 -24.86 -6.33 -15.88
CA VAL A 382 -24.86 -5.50 -14.66
C VAL A 382 -25.86 -4.33 -14.71
N SER A 383 -26.54 -4.11 -15.83
CA SER A 383 -27.62 -3.11 -15.94
C SER A 383 -28.65 -3.51 -16.99
N HIS A 384 -29.93 -3.39 -16.64
CA HIS A 384 -31.06 -3.76 -17.49
C HIS A 384 -31.31 -2.84 -18.70
N ASP A 385 -30.39 -1.92 -19.05
CA ASP A 385 -30.67 -0.91 -20.08
C ASP A 385 -29.44 -0.41 -20.90
N VAL A 386 -28.34 -1.18 -20.98
CA VAL A 386 -27.16 -0.75 -21.77
C VAL A 386 -26.83 -1.79 -22.85
N SER A 387 -27.68 -1.88 -23.86
CA SER A 387 -27.40 -2.63 -25.08
C SER A 387 -26.79 -1.72 -26.15
N ARG A 388 -25.44 -1.60 -26.18
CA ARG A 388 -24.56 -1.34 -27.35
C ARG A 388 -23.26 -0.55 -27.06
N ALA A 389 -23.16 0.17 -25.95
CA ALA A 389 -22.07 1.12 -25.73
C ALA A 389 -20.69 0.51 -25.36
N ASP A 390 -20.64 -0.70 -24.79
CA ASP A 390 -19.37 -1.20 -24.24
C ASP A 390 -18.36 -1.76 -25.27
N ASP A 391 -18.83 -2.11 -26.46
CA ASP A 391 -17.94 -2.38 -27.61
C ASP A 391 -17.57 -1.08 -28.37
N SER A 392 -18.20 0.06 -28.08
CA SER A 392 -17.96 1.34 -28.77
C SER A 392 -16.85 2.20 -28.15
N VAL A 393 -16.22 1.79 -27.05
CA VAL A 393 -15.03 2.47 -26.49
C VAL A 393 -13.89 2.53 -27.51
N VAL A 394 -13.86 1.58 -28.45
CA VAL A 394 -12.97 1.65 -29.60
C VAL A 394 -13.65 2.53 -30.66
N ASP A 395 -13.56 3.84 -30.49
CA ASP A 395 -13.97 4.85 -31.48
C ASP A 395 -13.52 4.38 -32.89
N PRO A 396 -14.34 4.53 -33.95
CA PRO A 396 -13.91 4.41 -35.34
C PRO A 396 -12.52 5.03 -35.64
N ARG A 397 -12.10 6.07 -34.92
CA ARG A 397 -10.76 6.68 -34.94
C ARG A 397 -9.65 5.71 -34.53
N LEU A 398 -9.84 4.89 -33.49
CA LEU A 398 -8.88 3.87 -33.06
C LEU A 398 -8.82 2.72 -34.07
N LEU A 399 -9.95 2.31 -34.64
CA LEU A 399 -10.00 1.30 -35.70
C LEU A 399 -9.27 1.74 -36.97
N ARG A 400 -9.39 3.03 -37.36
CA ARG A 400 -8.66 3.61 -38.51
C ARG A 400 -7.14 3.59 -38.36
N ARG A 401 -6.61 3.64 -37.13
CA ARG A 401 -5.16 3.52 -36.87
C ARG A 401 -4.66 2.08 -37.05
N SER A 402 -5.45 1.09 -36.63
CA SER A 402 -5.06 -0.33 -36.74
C SER A 402 -4.90 -0.86 -38.17
N ALA A 403 -5.42 -0.16 -39.19
CA ALA A 403 -5.30 -0.55 -40.58
C ALA A 403 -3.84 -0.52 -41.12
N ARG A 404 -2.89 -0.02 -40.32
CA ARG A 404 -1.46 -0.02 -40.59
C ARG A 404 -0.74 -0.99 -39.66
N THR A 405 -1.04 -2.28 -39.72
CA THR A 405 -0.29 -3.30 -38.97
C THR A 405 1.13 -3.44 -39.53
N ALA A 406 2.03 -2.56 -39.11
CA ALA A 406 3.46 -2.79 -39.23
C ALA A 406 3.91 -3.64 -38.05
N ILE A 407 4.67 -4.70 -38.29
CA ILE A 407 5.26 -5.49 -37.21
C ILE A 407 6.20 -4.54 -36.42
N PRO A 408 5.98 -4.33 -35.11
CA PRO A 408 6.83 -3.45 -34.33
C PRO A 408 8.27 -3.99 -34.33
N LYS A 409 9.26 -3.10 -34.42
CA LYS A 409 10.70 -3.49 -34.31
C LYS A 409 11.11 -3.84 -32.87
N TRP A 410 10.22 -3.63 -31.91
CA TRP A 410 10.44 -3.91 -30.49
C TRP A 410 9.56 -5.07 -30.04
N THR A 411 10.03 -5.81 -29.05
CA THR A 411 9.27 -6.93 -28.44
C THR A 411 8.87 -6.63 -27.00
N LYS A 412 9.55 -5.69 -26.34
CA LYS A 412 9.39 -5.37 -24.92
C LYS A 412 9.52 -3.86 -24.72
N ILE A 413 8.57 -3.27 -24.00
CA ILE A 413 8.60 -1.82 -23.69
C ILE A 413 7.89 -1.52 -22.37
N VAL A 414 8.34 -0.47 -21.69
CA VAL A 414 7.59 0.17 -20.60
C VAL A 414 7.18 1.56 -21.07
N LEU A 415 5.90 1.88 -20.90
CA LEU A 415 5.32 3.18 -21.19
C LEU A 415 4.85 3.85 -19.90
N GLU A 416 4.92 5.16 -19.87
CA GLU A 416 4.42 6.00 -18.80
C GLU A 416 3.49 7.06 -19.39
N GLY A 417 2.37 7.33 -18.71
CA GLY A 417 1.43 8.35 -19.13
C GLY A 417 0.35 8.61 -18.09
N GLU A 418 -0.61 9.46 -18.45
CA GLU A 418 -1.76 9.79 -17.63
C GLU A 418 -3.04 9.32 -18.32
N MET A 419 -3.88 8.58 -17.61
CA MET A 419 -5.24 8.27 -18.03
C MET A 419 -6.17 9.37 -17.54
N ILE A 420 -6.79 10.07 -18.48
CA ILE A 420 -7.76 11.14 -18.23
C ILE A 420 -9.13 10.73 -18.75
N PRO A 421 -10.22 11.19 -18.11
CA PRO A 421 -11.54 11.10 -18.73
C PRO A 421 -11.58 12.09 -19.90
N PHE A 422 -12.29 11.72 -20.96
CA PHE A 422 -12.34 12.48 -22.21
C PHE A 422 -13.79 12.59 -22.68
N ASP A 423 -14.26 13.81 -22.93
CA ASP A 423 -15.61 14.05 -23.43
C ASP A 423 -15.59 14.02 -24.97
N GLU A 424 -16.15 12.96 -25.56
CA GLU A 424 -16.17 12.79 -27.02
C GLU A 424 -17.03 13.83 -27.74
N ARG A 425 -18.03 14.41 -27.07
CA ARG A 425 -18.91 15.42 -27.66
C ARG A 425 -18.20 16.75 -27.85
N THR A 426 -17.38 17.13 -26.87
CA THR A 426 -16.62 18.39 -26.90
C THR A 426 -15.22 18.21 -27.51
N GLY A 427 -14.68 16.98 -27.48
CA GLY A 427 -13.33 16.68 -27.94
C GLY A 427 -12.24 17.12 -26.96
N GLU A 428 -12.58 17.29 -25.68
CA GLU A 428 -11.70 17.85 -24.65
C GLU A 428 -11.56 16.92 -23.43
N PRO A 429 -10.48 17.03 -22.65
CA PRO A 429 -10.36 16.38 -21.34
C PRO A 429 -11.50 16.77 -20.39
N ALA A 430 -12.10 15.78 -19.73
CA ALA A 430 -13.10 16.00 -18.70
C ALA A 430 -12.45 16.15 -17.29
N PRO A 431 -13.16 16.70 -16.29
CA PRO A 431 -12.64 16.84 -14.94
C PRO A 431 -12.31 15.50 -14.26
N PHE A 432 -11.28 15.47 -13.42
CA PHE A 432 -10.78 14.24 -12.76
C PHE A 432 -11.86 13.41 -12.05
N HIS A 433 -12.82 14.05 -11.37
CA HIS A 433 -13.87 13.34 -10.62
C HIS A 433 -14.75 12.45 -11.53
N THR A 434 -14.83 12.76 -12.82
CA THR A 434 -15.61 11.97 -13.80
C THR A 434 -14.97 10.61 -14.10
N LEU A 435 -13.67 10.44 -13.80
CA LEU A 435 -12.92 9.22 -14.06
C LEU A 435 -13.51 8.00 -13.33
N VAL A 436 -14.14 8.18 -12.17
CA VAL A 436 -14.80 7.10 -11.43
C VAL A 436 -15.96 6.50 -12.24
N TYR A 437 -16.75 7.34 -12.90
CA TYR A 437 -17.86 6.91 -13.74
C TYR A 437 -17.36 6.22 -15.01
N ALA A 438 -16.37 6.81 -15.69
CA ALA A 438 -15.73 6.24 -16.87
C ALA A 438 -15.17 4.83 -16.63
N LYS A 439 -14.59 4.59 -15.44
CA LYS A 439 -14.12 3.25 -15.03
C LYS A 439 -15.25 2.27 -14.75
N SER A 440 -16.34 2.76 -14.18
CA SER A 440 -17.51 1.94 -13.86
C SER A 440 -18.36 1.58 -15.08
N GLY A 441 -18.12 2.24 -16.22
CA GLY A 441 -18.93 2.08 -17.42
C GLY A 441 -20.28 2.79 -17.35
N ARG A 442 -20.36 3.84 -16.53
CA ARG A 442 -21.51 4.75 -16.51
C ARG A 442 -21.15 5.96 -17.36
N ASP A 443 -22.01 6.27 -18.32
CA ASP A 443 -21.77 7.34 -19.29
C ASP A 443 -21.93 8.75 -18.69
N ASP A 444 -22.64 8.87 -17.56
CA ASP A 444 -22.91 10.17 -16.91
C ASP A 444 -22.45 10.22 -15.45
N ALA A 445 -21.72 11.29 -15.13
CA ALA A 445 -21.70 11.81 -13.76
C ALA A 445 -23.08 12.43 -13.46
N PRO A 446 -23.62 12.32 -12.22
CA PRO A 446 -24.79 13.07 -11.82
C PRO A 446 -24.57 14.55 -12.15
N ARG A 447 -25.57 15.22 -12.71
CA ARG A 447 -25.50 16.67 -12.97
C ARG A 447 -25.27 17.39 -11.65
N ASP A 448 -24.63 18.57 -11.68
CA ASP A 448 -24.23 19.33 -10.49
C ASP A 448 -25.35 19.50 -9.44
N GLU A 449 -26.62 19.50 -9.85
CA GLU A 449 -27.80 19.58 -8.96
C GLU A 449 -27.98 18.36 -8.02
N ASP A 450 -27.47 17.17 -8.38
CA ASP A 450 -27.53 15.96 -7.54
C ASP A 450 -26.30 15.80 -6.62
N THR A 451 -25.24 16.59 -6.86
CA THR A 451 -23.97 16.47 -6.14
C THR A 451 -24.05 17.11 -4.74
N GLU A 452 -24.90 18.12 -4.56
CA GLU A 452 -25.18 18.72 -3.24
C GLU A 452 -25.91 17.74 -2.30
N LEU A 453 -26.82 16.93 -2.85
CA LEU A 453 -27.55 15.89 -2.11
C LEU A 453 -26.68 14.67 -1.78
N ALA A 454 -25.70 14.32 -2.62
CA ALA A 454 -24.77 13.23 -2.35
C ALA A 454 -23.65 13.61 -1.34
N MET A 455 -23.37 14.90 -1.18
CA MET A 455 -22.36 15.43 -0.25
C MET A 455 -22.94 15.82 1.12
N THR A 456 -24.26 15.98 1.22
CA THR A 456 -24.98 16.21 2.46
C THR A 456 -25.85 14.99 2.78
N GLY A 457 -25.25 14.00 3.45
CA GLY A 457 -25.98 12.83 3.91
C GLY A 457 -27.19 13.23 4.75
N SER A 458 -28.37 13.06 4.16
CA SER A 458 -29.70 12.87 4.75
C SER A 458 -29.74 12.93 6.29
N THR A 459 -30.01 14.12 6.80
CA THR A 459 -30.82 14.30 8.01
C THR A 459 -32.15 14.86 7.54
N HIS A 460 -33.13 13.99 7.32
CA HIS A 460 -34.56 14.23 7.49
C HIS A 460 -35.31 13.08 6.80
N ASP A 461 -35.79 12.15 7.62
CA ASP A 461 -37.14 11.60 7.53
C ASP A 461 -37.35 10.72 8.76
N GLU A 462 -37.93 11.32 9.80
CA GLU A 462 -38.84 10.66 10.74
C GLU A 462 -39.39 11.76 11.67
N ALA A 463 -40.44 12.43 11.20
CA ALA A 463 -41.40 13.10 12.05
C ALA A 463 -42.79 12.61 11.67
N GLU A 464 -43.57 12.32 12.71
CA GLU A 464 -45.01 12.13 12.76
C GLU A 464 -45.56 10.74 12.40
N LEU A 465 -45.83 9.97 13.46
CA LEU A 465 -47.13 9.32 13.67
C LEU A 465 -47.44 9.25 15.19
N ASP A 466 -48.30 10.19 15.59
CA ASP A 466 -49.30 10.21 16.67
C ASP A 466 -49.33 9.14 17.78
N GLY A 467 -49.54 9.62 19.01
CA GLY A 467 -50.64 9.11 19.85
C GLY A 467 -50.30 8.66 21.28
N LEU A 468 -50.63 9.55 22.24
CA LEU A 468 -50.78 9.38 23.70
C LEU A 468 -49.52 9.37 24.59
#